data_AF-A0A4Q1AH00-F1
#
_entry.id   AF-A0A4Q1AH00-F1
#
_cell.length_a   1.000
_cell.length_b   1.000
_cell.length_c   1.000
_cell.angle_alpha   90.00
_cell.angle_beta   90.00
_cell.angle_gamma   90.00
#
_symmetry.space_group_name_H-M   'P 1'
#
loop_
_entity.id
_entity.type
_entity.pdbx_description
1 polymer ?
#
loop_
_entity_poly.entity_id
_entity_poly.type
_entity_poly.pdbx_seq_one_letter_code
_entity_poly.pdbx_strand_id
1 'polypeptide(L)'
;MKILLLLIFISVSLFSSKLKYENLLQSFPKDYKLAYKKKQNGTSFYEFIPKSEELENWTEMITTNIYHKNLRYSVNEYIEIMKKSWSKSCEKPSFNDINESFQNGYKTKTVMMNCKLSKVTKKEETMYLKAIKGADSFYAVQKAFTGKTNKEQENKSVEYLKTVKVCDSRLFTCP
;
A
#
# COMPACT_ATOMS: atom_id res chain seq x y z
N MET A 1 59.33 30.79 6.69
CA MET A 1 58.97 29.37 6.92
C MET A 1 57.48 29.24 6.60
N LYS A 2 57.12 28.57 5.48
CA LYS A 2 55.74 28.51 4.95
C LYS A 2 54.91 27.51 5.75
N ILE A 3 53.79 27.95 6.33
CA ILE A 3 52.80 27.08 6.98
C ILE A 3 51.98 26.42 5.86
N LEU A 4 52.12 25.09 5.74
CA LEU A 4 51.38 24.27 4.79
C LEU A 4 50.03 23.90 5.43
N LEU A 5 48.93 24.52 4.95
CA LEU A 5 47.57 24.13 5.33
C LEU A 5 47.25 22.77 4.68
N LEU A 6 47.11 21.72 5.49
CA LEU A 6 46.65 20.40 5.06
C LEU A 6 45.11 20.39 5.05
N LEU A 7 44.49 20.50 3.88
CA LEU A 7 43.05 20.32 3.70
C LEU A 7 42.71 18.83 3.76
N ILE A 8 42.19 18.37 4.90
CA ILE A 8 41.66 17.01 5.06
C ILE A 8 40.26 16.97 4.43
N PHE A 9 40.17 16.45 3.21
CA PHE A 9 38.89 16.07 2.61
C PHE A 9 38.37 14.79 3.27
N ILE A 10 37.46 14.93 4.23
CA ILE A 10 36.70 13.80 4.78
C ILE A 10 35.68 13.39 3.72
N SER A 11 35.97 12.33 2.97
CA SER A 11 34.99 11.69 2.09
C SER A 11 33.91 11.02 2.94
N VAL A 12 32.77 11.67 3.09
CA VAL A 12 31.60 11.09 3.76
C VAL A 12 31.05 9.99 2.85
N SER A 13 31.43 8.75 3.09
CA SER A 13 30.81 7.59 2.44
C SER A 13 29.37 7.47 2.96
N LEU A 14 28.40 7.89 2.15
CA LEU A 14 26.99 7.60 2.38
C LEU A 14 26.80 6.08 2.28
N PHE A 15 26.79 5.38 3.41
CA PHE A 15 26.39 3.98 3.47
C PHE A 15 24.87 3.90 3.21
N SER A 16 24.48 3.71 1.95
CA SER A 16 23.14 3.23 1.62
C SER A 16 23.05 1.76 2.02
N SER A 17 22.22 1.42 3.02
CA SER A 17 21.96 0.01 3.32
C SER A 17 21.18 -0.59 2.16
N LYS A 18 21.83 -1.44 1.35
CA LYS A 18 21.14 -2.16 0.27
C LYS A 18 20.01 -2.99 0.87
N LEU A 19 18.82 -2.90 0.28
CA LEU A 19 17.68 -3.72 0.67
C LEU A 19 18.04 -5.21 0.50
N LYS A 20 17.73 -6.01 1.50
CA LYS A 20 17.98 -7.46 1.51
C LYS A 20 16.67 -8.22 1.48
N TYR A 21 16.65 -9.31 0.72
CA TYR A 21 15.49 -10.19 0.55
C TYR A 21 14.27 -9.45 -0.01
N GLU A 22 13.08 -9.90 0.35
CA GLU A 22 11.79 -9.37 -0.06
C GLU A 22 11.39 -8.12 0.73
N ASN A 23 11.11 -7.02 0.04
CA ASN A 23 10.71 -5.76 0.64
C ASN A 23 9.54 -5.13 -0.13
N LEU A 24 8.54 -4.63 0.59
CA LEU A 24 7.51 -3.78 0.00
C LEU A 24 8.07 -2.38 -0.23
N LEU A 25 8.10 -1.96 -1.49
CA LEU A 25 8.39 -0.60 -1.90
C LEU A 25 7.07 0.15 -2.07
N GLN A 26 6.82 1.06 -1.15
CA GLN A 26 5.63 1.90 -1.12
C GLN A 26 6.05 3.32 -0.76
N SER A 27 5.78 4.26 -1.68
CA SER A 27 5.82 5.69 -1.35
C SER A 27 4.49 6.10 -0.71
N PHE A 28 4.53 7.18 0.05
CA PHE A 28 3.32 7.83 0.57
C PHE A 28 3.31 9.27 0.06
N PRO A 29 2.14 9.82 -0.32
CA PRO A 29 2.05 11.22 -0.69
C PRO A 29 2.57 12.10 0.46
N LYS A 30 3.30 13.18 0.14
CA LYS A 30 3.98 14.04 1.13
C LYS A 30 3.04 14.63 2.17
N ASP A 31 1.76 14.77 1.82
CA ASP A 31 0.75 15.39 2.66
C ASP A 31 0.02 14.39 3.55
N TYR A 32 0.53 13.15 3.69
CA TYR A 32 -0.04 12.13 4.56
C TYR A 32 0.77 11.99 5.86
N LYS A 33 0.09 11.59 6.95
CA LYS A 33 0.68 11.19 8.24
C LYS A 33 0.30 9.75 8.55
N LEU A 34 1.13 9.05 9.31
CA LEU A 34 0.76 7.76 9.91
C LEU A 34 -0.23 8.04 11.06
N ALA A 35 -1.48 7.63 10.89
CA ALA A 35 -2.53 7.82 11.89
C ALA A 35 -2.63 6.64 12.84
N TYR A 36 -2.40 5.42 12.34
CA TYR A 36 -2.50 4.21 13.15
C TYR A 36 -1.49 3.16 12.69
N LYS A 37 -0.97 2.39 13.65
CA LYS A 37 -0.15 1.21 13.39
C LYS A 37 -0.46 0.10 14.38
N LYS A 38 -0.46 -1.13 13.90
CA LYS A 38 -0.60 -2.32 14.72
C LYS A 38 0.27 -3.45 14.18
N LYS A 39 0.97 -4.15 15.07
CA LYS A 39 1.69 -5.39 14.74
C LYS A 39 1.17 -6.50 15.65
N GLN A 40 0.58 -7.53 15.06
CA GLN A 40 0.01 -8.65 15.82
C GLN A 40 -0.01 -9.91 14.95
N ASN A 41 0.30 -11.07 15.55
CA ASN A 41 0.17 -12.40 14.93
C ASN A 41 0.83 -12.54 13.56
N GLY A 42 2.01 -11.92 13.36
CA GLY A 42 2.70 -11.96 12.07
C GLY A 42 2.09 -11.05 11.00
N THR A 43 1.18 -10.14 11.38
CA THR A 43 0.64 -9.11 10.51
C THR A 43 1.12 -7.74 10.97
N SER A 44 1.57 -6.91 10.03
CA SER A 44 1.74 -5.46 10.24
C SER A 44 0.66 -4.71 9.50
N PHE A 45 0.02 -3.78 10.20
CA PHE A 45 -1.07 -2.96 9.74
C PHE A 45 -0.73 -1.50 9.95
N TYR A 46 -0.92 -0.68 8.92
CA TYR A 46 -0.63 0.75 8.95
C TYR A 46 -1.74 1.51 8.24
N GLU A 47 -2.17 2.63 8.82
CA GLU A 47 -3.12 3.55 8.22
C GLU A 47 -2.49 4.94 8.12
N PHE A 48 -2.60 5.52 6.94
CA PHE A 48 -2.12 6.85 6.63
C PHE A 48 -3.26 7.69 6.11
N ILE A 49 -3.40 8.91 6.62
CA ILE A 49 -4.43 9.88 6.23
C ILE A 49 -3.77 11.22 5.90
N PRO A 50 -4.42 12.13 5.17
CA PRO A 50 -3.96 13.51 5.02
C PRO A 50 -3.60 14.15 6.37
N LYS A 51 -2.53 14.93 6.42
CA LYS A 51 -2.01 15.55 7.64
C LYS A 51 -3.03 16.42 8.37
N SER A 52 -3.93 17.04 7.60
CA SER A 52 -5.01 17.90 8.08
C SER A 52 -6.22 17.14 8.63
N GLU A 53 -6.25 15.81 8.54
CA GLU A 53 -7.38 14.98 8.96
C GLU A 53 -7.08 14.24 10.26
N GLU A 54 -8.15 13.77 10.91
CA GLU A 54 -8.09 12.92 12.11
C GLU A 54 -8.70 11.55 11.81
N LEU A 55 -8.28 10.53 12.54
CA LEU A 55 -8.64 9.13 12.27
C LEU A 55 -10.15 8.87 12.37
N GLU A 56 -10.87 9.65 13.15
CA GLU A 56 -12.32 9.52 13.32
C GLU A 56 -13.09 10.12 12.14
N ASN A 57 -12.47 11.05 11.38
CA ASN A 57 -13.12 11.87 10.35
C ASN A 57 -12.27 11.99 9.08
N TRP A 58 -11.62 10.90 8.68
CA TRP A 58 -10.84 10.87 7.45
C TRP A 58 -11.76 10.94 6.21
N THR A 59 -11.27 11.56 5.15
CA THR A 59 -11.89 11.52 3.82
C THR A 59 -11.08 10.67 2.86
N GLU A 60 -9.78 10.54 3.12
CA GLU A 60 -8.85 9.75 2.34
C GLU A 60 -7.96 8.89 3.23
N MET A 61 -7.78 7.61 2.88
CA MET A 61 -6.93 6.72 3.66
C MET A 61 -6.09 5.80 2.76
N ILE A 62 -4.84 5.58 3.14
CA ILE A 62 -4.01 4.49 2.63
C ILE A 62 -3.81 3.47 3.74
N THR A 63 -4.20 2.24 3.48
CA THR A 63 -4.07 1.13 4.43
C THR A 63 -3.10 0.09 3.88
N THR A 64 -2.15 -0.33 4.69
CA THR A 64 -1.12 -1.31 4.31
C THR A 64 -1.15 -2.49 5.26
N ASN A 65 -1.44 -3.67 4.72
CA ASN A 65 -1.35 -4.94 5.41
C ASN A 65 -0.15 -5.73 4.87
N ILE A 66 0.71 -6.20 5.78
CA ILE A 66 1.82 -7.10 5.50
C ILE A 66 1.63 -8.36 6.33
N TYR A 67 1.42 -9.49 5.68
CA TYR A 67 1.32 -10.81 6.31
C TYR A 67 2.66 -11.53 6.17
N HIS A 68 3.47 -11.51 7.22
CA HIS A 68 4.89 -11.92 7.24
C HIS A 68 5.15 -13.42 7.08
N LYS A 69 4.12 -14.27 7.15
CA LYS A 69 4.20 -15.73 6.92
C LYS A 69 3.47 -16.18 5.67
N ASN A 70 3.29 -15.24 4.73
CA ASN A 70 2.41 -15.36 3.58
C ASN A 70 0.96 -15.71 4.00
N LEU A 71 0.03 -15.61 3.05
CA LEU A 71 -1.29 -16.21 3.19
C LEU A 71 -1.31 -17.51 2.39
N ARG A 72 -2.19 -18.46 2.73
CA ARG A 72 -2.38 -19.65 1.87
C ARG A 72 -3.08 -19.31 0.56
N TYR A 73 -3.77 -18.18 0.52
CA TYR A 73 -4.51 -17.68 -0.62
C TYR A 73 -3.58 -17.18 -1.74
N SER A 74 -4.04 -17.38 -2.97
CA SER A 74 -3.64 -16.62 -4.15
C SER A 74 -4.16 -15.18 -4.07
N VAL A 75 -3.67 -14.30 -4.95
CA VAL A 75 -4.21 -12.93 -5.04
C VAL A 75 -5.69 -12.93 -5.42
N ASN A 76 -6.15 -13.88 -6.25
CA ASN A 76 -7.53 -13.99 -6.67
C ASN A 76 -8.45 -14.39 -5.50
N GLU A 77 -8.08 -15.44 -4.76
CA GLU A 77 -8.84 -15.87 -3.59
C GLU A 77 -8.90 -14.79 -2.52
N TYR A 78 -7.80 -14.07 -2.28
CA TYR A 78 -7.78 -12.95 -1.34
C TYR A 78 -8.75 -11.84 -1.76
N ILE A 79 -8.73 -11.44 -3.03
CA ILE A 79 -9.66 -10.42 -3.54
C ILE A 79 -11.11 -10.87 -3.37
N GLU A 80 -11.44 -12.14 -3.66
CA GLU A 80 -12.80 -12.64 -3.47
C GLU A 80 -13.24 -12.69 -2.00
N ILE A 81 -12.32 -13.01 -1.08
CA ILE A 81 -12.56 -12.91 0.36
C ILE A 81 -12.84 -11.46 0.75
N MET A 82 -12.07 -10.51 0.23
CA MET A 82 -12.27 -9.09 0.50
C MET A 82 -13.58 -8.56 -0.07
N LYS A 83 -13.97 -8.94 -1.30
CA LYS A 83 -15.28 -8.60 -1.89
C LYS A 83 -16.42 -9.13 -1.02
N LYS A 84 -16.35 -10.40 -0.57
CA LYS A 84 -17.34 -10.99 0.35
C LYS A 84 -17.41 -10.23 1.67
N SER A 85 -16.27 -9.84 2.24
CA SER A 85 -16.23 -9.05 3.47
C SER A 85 -16.86 -7.67 3.27
N TRP A 86 -16.50 -7.00 2.18
CA TRP A 86 -17.04 -5.69 1.79
C TRP A 86 -18.56 -5.71 1.63
N SER A 87 -19.10 -6.74 0.96
CA SER A 87 -20.55 -6.91 0.79
C SER A 87 -21.31 -7.07 2.10
N LYS A 88 -20.68 -7.59 3.17
CA LYS A 88 -21.34 -7.70 4.48
C LYS A 88 -21.53 -6.34 5.14
N SER A 89 -20.55 -5.44 4.98
CA SER A 89 -20.54 -4.10 5.56
C SER A 89 -21.16 -3.03 4.65
N CYS A 90 -21.66 -3.41 3.47
CA CYS A 90 -22.06 -2.46 2.43
C CYS A 90 -23.47 -2.71 1.90
N GLU A 91 -24.25 -1.64 1.72
CA GLU A 91 -25.45 -1.66 0.91
C GLU A 91 -25.15 -1.36 -0.56
N LYS A 92 -25.64 -2.24 -1.46
CA LYS A 92 -25.43 -2.17 -2.91
C LYS A 92 -23.94 -2.08 -3.29
N PRO A 93 -23.12 -3.09 -2.91
CA PRO A 93 -21.72 -3.12 -3.31
C PRO A 93 -21.59 -3.29 -4.82
N SER A 94 -20.56 -2.69 -5.41
CA SER A 94 -20.14 -2.97 -6.78
C SER A 94 -18.63 -3.15 -6.85
N PHE A 95 -18.19 -3.92 -7.84
CA PHE A 95 -16.80 -4.33 -7.99
C PHE A 95 -16.37 -4.19 -9.44
N ASN A 96 -15.15 -3.68 -9.64
CA ASN A 96 -14.53 -3.59 -10.95
C ASN A 96 -13.09 -4.10 -10.88
N ASP A 97 -12.80 -5.21 -11.55
CA ASP A 97 -11.43 -5.72 -11.65
C ASP A 97 -10.63 -4.79 -12.58
N ILE A 98 -9.53 -4.22 -12.06
CA ILE A 98 -8.75 -3.19 -12.79
C ILE A 98 -7.60 -3.84 -13.56
N ASN A 99 -6.83 -4.69 -12.89
CA ASN A 99 -5.63 -5.26 -13.47
C ASN A 99 -5.24 -6.55 -12.74
N GLU A 100 -4.70 -7.51 -13.49
CA GLU A 100 -4.03 -8.69 -12.97
C GLU A 100 -2.73 -8.88 -13.76
N SER A 101 -1.58 -8.86 -13.08
CA SER A 101 -0.27 -8.84 -13.76
C SER A 101 0.83 -9.47 -12.90
N PHE A 102 2.04 -9.56 -13.45
CA PHE A 102 3.25 -9.84 -12.68
C PHE A 102 4.10 -8.57 -12.58
N GLN A 103 4.60 -8.26 -11.39
CA GLN A 103 5.49 -7.15 -11.14
C GLN A 103 6.69 -7.64 -10.34
N ASN A 104 7.91 -7.45 -10.86
CA ASN A 104 9.14 -7.92 -10.24
C ASN A 104 9.14 -9.42 -9.88
N GLY A 105 8.51 -10.25 -10.73
CA GLY A 105 8.39 -11.70 -10.51
C GLY A 105 7.22 -12.13 -9.63
N TYR A 106 6.45 -11.21 -9.06
CA TYR A 106 5.33 -11.53 -8.18
C TYR A 106 3.98 -11.25 -8.82
N LYS A 107 3.03 -12.17 -8.61
CA LYS A 107 1.65 -12.01 -9.07
C LYS A 107 0.95 -10.90 -8.28
N THR A 108 0.25 -10.03 -8.99
CA THR A 108 -0.53 -8.93 -8.43
C THR A 108 -1.94 -8.92 -8.98
N LYS A 109 -2.89 -8.43 -8.19
CA LYS A 109 -4.25 -8.10 -8.64
C LYS A 109 -4.73 -6.80 -8.01
N THR A 110 -5.37 -5.96 -8.81
CA THR A 110 -5.96 -4.69 -8.37
C THR A 110 -7.44 -4.67 -8.70
N VAL A 111 -8.26 -4.22 -7.75
CA VAL A 111 -9.72 -4.13 -7.87
C VAL A 111 -10.21 -2.81 -7.27
N MET A 112 -11.27 -2.25 -7.84
CA MET A 112 -12.08 -1.21 -7.22
C MET A 112 -13.31 -1.84 -6.58
N MET A 113 -13.63 -1.43 -5.36
CA MET A 113 -14.85 -1.79 -4.66
C MET A 113 -15.56 -0.48 -4.27
N ASN A 114 -16.81 -0.32 -4.69
CA ASN A 114 -17.65 0.80 -4.29
C ASN A 114 -18.75 0.32 -3.36
N CYS A 115 -19.15 1.20 -2.45
CA CYS A 115 -20.24 1.00 -1.54
C CYS A 115 -21.14 2.21 -1.51
N LYS A 116 -22.43 2.05 -1.86
CA LYS A 116 -23.36 3.18 -1.85
C LYS A 116 -23.71 3.67 -0.45
N LEU A 117 -23.77 2.75 0.52
CA LEU A 117 -23.91 3.11 1.92
C LEU A 117 -23.17 2.11 2.80
N SER A 118 -22.08 2.58 3.41
CA SER A 118 -21.30 1.83 4.39
C SER A 118 -22.06 1.74 5.72
N LYS A 119 -22.16 0.53 6.27
CA LYS A 119 -22.76 0.32 7.60
C LYS A 119 -21.92 0.94 8.72
N VAL A 120 -20.63 1.18 8.48
CA VAL A 120 -19.67 1.71 9.44
C VAL A 120 -19.69 3.24 9.44
N THR A 121 -19.33 3.86 8.32
CA THR A 121 -19.21 5.33 8.25
C THR A 121 -20.53 6.04 7.93
N LYS A 122 -21.56 5.29 7.54
CA LYS A 122 -22.86 5.82 7.08
C LYS A 122 -22.73 6.73 5.85
N LYS A 123 -21.66 6.57 5.07
CA LYS A 123 -21.37 7.32 3.84
C LYS A 123 -21.20 6.37 2.65
N GLU A 124 -21.23 6.91 1.43
CA GLU A 124 -20.67 6.22 0.26
C GLU A 124 -19.17 5.99 0.51
N GLU A 125 -18.62 4.88 0.04
CA GLU A 125 -17.18 4.58 0.15
C GLU A 125 -16.67 3.96 -1.15
N THR A 126 -15.45 4.31 -1.52
CA THR A 126 -14.73 3.65 -2.62
C THR A 126 -13.36 3.22 -2.15
N MET A 127 -13.00 1.97 -2.40
CA MET A 127 -11.71 1.38 -2.09
C MET A 127 -11.06 0.84 -3.36
N TYR A 128 -9.81 1.22 -3.59
CA TYR A 128 -8.92 0.60 -4.55
C TYR A 128 -7.97 -0.31 -3.77
N LEU A 129 -7.97 -1.59 -4.07
CA LEU A 129 -7.15 -2.58 -3.37
C LEU A 129 -6.20 -3.26 -4.36
N LYS A 130 -4.90 -3.25 -4.04
CA LYS A 130 -3.90 -4.09 -4.69
C LYS A 130 -3.41 -5.17 -3.74
N ALA A 131 -3.47 -6.42 -4.19
CA ALA A 131 -2.89 -7.57 -3.53
C ALA A 131 -1.63 -8.03 -4.27
N ILE A 132 -0.59 -8.43 -3.54
CA ILE A 132 0.68 -8.92 -4.07
C ILE A 132 1.07 -10.20 -3.32
N LYS A 133 1.31 -11.27 -4.08
CA LYS A 133 1.80 -12.54 -3.56
C LYS A 133 3.32 -12.59 -3.66
N GLY A 134 4.00 -12.25 -2.57
CA GLY A 134 5.44 -12.45 -2.42
C GLY A 134 5.81 -13.92 -2.21
N ALA A 135 7.11 -14.20 -2.18
CA ALA A 135 7.66 -15.48 -1.78
C ALA A 135 7.53 -15.67 -0.25
N ASP A 136 7.93 -14.66 0.52
CA ASP A 136 7.97 -14.73 1.99
C ASP A 136 6.68 -14.17 2.62
N SER A 137 6.13 -13.09 2.03
CA SER A 137 4.99 -12.37 2.58
C SER A 137 3.85 -12.21 1.58
N PHE A 138 2.65 -11.93 2.11
CA PHE A 138 1.54 -11.42 1.33
C PHE A 138 1.33 -9.95 1.66
N TYR A 139 1.06 -9.13 0.65
CA TYR A 139 0.87 -7.70 0.82
C TYR A 139 -0.49 -7.29 0.28
N ALA A 140 -1.18 -6.42 1.01
CA ALA A 140 -2.40 -5.78 0.55
C ALA A 140 -2.33 -4.29 0.86
N VAL A 141 -2.41 -3.46 -0.18
CA VAL A 141 -2.38 -2.00 -0.09
C VAL A 141 -3.67 -1.45 -0.65
N GLN A 142 -4.30 -0.58 0.15
CA GLN A 142 -5.59 0.01 -0.16
C GLN A 142 -5.45 1.53 -0.24
N LYS A 143 -6.18 2.15 -1.16
CA LYS A 143 -6.48 3.57 -1.18
C LYS A 143 -7.99 3.71 -1.10
N ALA A 144 -8.50 4.29 -0.01
CA ALA A 144 -9.92 4.42 0.27
C ALA A 144 -10.34 5.90 0.37
N PHE A 145 -11.62 6.13 0.11
CA PHE A 145 -12.28 7.42 0.21
C PHE A 145 -13.61 7.26 0.93
N THR A 146 -13.92 8.16 1.87
CA THR A 146 -15.32 8.37 2.28
C THR A 146 -15.95 9.38 1.34
N GLY A 147 -16.99 8.97 0.64
CA GLY A 147 -17.69 9.73 -0.39
C GLY A 147 -17.45 9.18 -1.80
N LYS A 148 -18.19 9.74 -2.76
CA LYS A 148 -18.06 9.39 -4.17
C LYS A 148 -16.76 9.96 -4.73
N THR A 149 -15.94 9.10 -5.34
CA THR A 149 -14.74 9.54 -6.06
C THR A 149 -15.08 10.11 -7.44
N ASN A 150 -14.34 11.13 -7.86
CA ASN A 150 -14.34 11.61 -9.24
C ASN A 150 -13.33 10.82 -10.10
N LYS A 151 -13.33 11.04 -11.43
CA LYS A 151 -12.47 10.30 -12.36
C LYS A 151 -10.97 10.57 -12.15
N GLU A 152 -10.62 11.78 -11.69
CA GLU A 152 -9.24 12.14 -11.40
C GLU A 152 -8.72 11.37 -10.19
N GLN A 153 -9.50 11.30 -9.11
CA GLN A 153 -9.18 10.53 -7.91
C GLN A 153 -9.05 9.04 -8.23
N GLU A 154 -9.93 8.50 -9.09
CA GLU A 154 -9.82 7.14 -9.59
C GLU A 154 -8.47 6.90 -10.29
N ASN A 155 -8.15 7.71 -11.31
CA ASN A 155 -6.92 7.57 -12.08
C ASN A 155 -5.68 7.69 -11.18
N LYS A 156 -5.64 8.70 -10.30
CA LYS A 156 -4.54 8.89 -9.34
C LYS A 156 -4.39 7.71 -8.37
N SER A 157 -5.49 7.11 -7.94
CA SER A 157 -5.46 5.94 -7.03
C SER A 157 -4.93 4.70 -7.74
N VAL A 158 -5.34 4.47 -8.99
CA VAL A 158 -4.83 3.37 -9.81
C VAL A 158 -3.34 3.56 -10.10
N GLU A 159 -2.91 4.76 -10.49
CA GLU A 159 -1.50 5.06 -10.73
C GLU A 159 -0.66 4.92 -9.46
N TYR A 160 -1.15 5.42 -8.32
CA TYR A 160 -0.51 5.21 -7.03
C TYR A 160 -0.25 3.72 -6.76
N LEU A 161 -1.28 2.87 -6.86
CA LEU A 161 -1.14 1.44 -6.60
C LEU A 161 -0.25 0.72 -7.63
N LYS A 162 -0.11 1.23 -8.86
CA LYS A 162 0.86 0.70 -9.83
C LYS A 162 2.31 0.89 -9.35
N THR A 163 2.61 2.00 -8.65
CA THR A 163 3.94 2.26 -8.09
C THR A 163 4.31 1.36 -6.92
N VAL A 164 3.32 0.89 -6.16
CA VAL A 164 3.51 -0.03 -5.04
C VAL A 164 3.96 -1.39 -5.55
N LYS A 165 5.17 -1.82 -5.19
CA LYS A 165 5.75 -3.07 -5.71
C LYS A 165 6.55 -3.79 -4.64
N VAL A 166 6.70 -5.09 -4.80
CA VAL A 166 7.65 -5.86 -4.00
C VAL A 166 8.96 -5.93 -4.77
N CYS A 167 10.07 -5.68 -4.10
CA CYS A 167 11.39 -6.00 -4.62
C CYS A 167 11.96 -7.20 -3.88
N ASP A 168 12.80 -7.97 -4.56
CA ASP A 168 13.52 -9.07 -3.96
C ASP A 168 14.96 -9.10 -4.45
N SER A 169 15.92 -9.03 -3.52
CA SER A 169 17.35 -9.13 -3.86
C SER A 169 17.72 -10.49 -4.44
N ARG A 170 16.96 -11.57 -4.15
CA ARG A 170 17.12 -12.90 -4.75
C ARG A 170 16.72 -12.93 -6.23
N LEU A 171 15.90 -11.97 -6.65
CA LEU A 171 15.44 -11.78 -8.03
C LEU A 171 16.12 -10.58 -8.72
N PHE A 172 17.06 -9.92 -8.06
CA PHE A 172 17.75 -8.71 -8.55
C PHE A 172 16.80 -7.56 -8.93
N THR A 173 15.66 -7.42 -8.23
CA THR A 173 14.65 -6.39 -8.51
C THR A 173 14.62 -5.23 -7.51
N CYS A 174 15.49 -5.28 -6.48
CA CYS A 174 15.65 -4.18 -5.54
C CYS A 174 16.56 -3.08 -6.10
N PRO A 175 16.24 -1.80 -5.82
CA PRO A 175 17.10 -0.66 -6.14
C PRO A 175 18.44 -0.73 -5.40
#